data_AF-A0ABD0NXB9-F1
#
_entry.id   AF-A0ABD0NXB9-F1
#
_cell.length_a   1.000
_cell.length_b   1.000
_cell.length_c   1.000
_cell.angle_alpha   90.00
_cell.angle_beta   90.00
_cell.angle_gamma   90.00
#
_symmetry.space_group_name_H-M   'P 1'
#
loop_
_entity.id
_entity.type
_entity.pdbx_description
1 polymer ?
#
loop_
_entity_poly.entity_id
_entity_poly.type
_entity_poly.pdbx_seq_one_letter_code
_entity_poly.pdbx_strand_id
1 'polypeptide(L)' 'CSVDSQVAVRVGGNFYFDPQPSDPVVDLLLIAGGVGINPLYSILLHTADLLRHTHGHKYTPGHTHLCYSAKNTKELLFK' A
#
# COMPACT_ATOMS: atom_id res chain seq x y z
N CYS A 1 -19.31 -1.75 15.89
CA CYS A 1 -20.10 -2.12 14.69
C CYS A 1 -20.18 -3.64 14.63
N SER A 2 -21.27 -4.18 14.11
CA SER A 2 -21.37 -5.59 13.73
C SER A 2 -21.26 -5.70 12.22
N VAL A 3 -21.08 -6.93 11.72
CA VAL A 3 -21.39 -7.23 10.31
C VAL A 3 -22.81 -6.72 10.00
N ASP A 4 -23.01 -6.19 8.79
CA ASP A 4 -24.26 -5.59 8.29
C ASP A 4 -24.71 -4.27 8.93
N SER A 5 -23.91 -3.69 9.84
CA SER A 5 -24.15 -2.33 10.32
C SER A 5 -24.01 -1.30 9.18
N GLN A 6 -24.98 -0.39 9.04
CA GLN A 6 -24.82 0.77 8.16
C GLN A 6 -23.78 1.73 8.73
N VAL A 7 -22.87 2.21 7.87
CA VAL A 7 -21.83 3.16 8.22
C VAL A 7 -21.77 4.29 7.19
N ALA A 8 -21.48 5.51 7.65
CA ALA A 8 -21.23 6.63 6.74
C ALA A 8 -19.76 6.60 6.30
N VAL A 9 -19.52 6.57 4.99
CA VAL A 9 -18.18 6.55 4.40
C VAL A 9 -17.83 7.94 3.88
N ARG A 10 -16.58 8.37 4.14
CA ARG A 10 -15.98 9.56 3.53
C ARG A 10 -14.61 9.17 2.99
N VAL A 11 -14.28 9.69 1.81
CA VAL A 11 -12.99 9.44 1.14
C VAL A 11 -12.19 10.74 1.11
N GLY A 12 -10.88 10.65 1.31
CA GLY A 12 -9.97 11.79 1.24
C GLY A 12 -8.51 11.39 1.48
N GLY A 13 -7.63 12.39 1.40
CA GLY A 13 -6.18 12.23 1.56
C GLY A 13 -5.44 12.18 0.21
N ASN A 14 -4.17 12.60 0.23
CA ASN A 14 -3.29 12.65 -0.95
C ASN A 14 -2.06 11.75 -0.75
N PHE A 15 -2.22 10.64 -0.04
CA PHE A 15 -1.13 9.71 0.28
C PHE A 15 -1.35 8.40 -0.46
N TYR A 16 -0.85 8.35 -1.69
CA TYR A 16 -1.00 7.24 -2.61
C TYR A 16 0.24 7.12 -3.51
N PHE A 17 0.39 5.95 -4.13
CA PHE A 17 1.37 5.70 -5.17
C PHE A 17 0.62 5.34 -6.45
N ASP A 18 0.58 6.27 -7.41
CA ASP A 18 -0.17 6.16 -8.67
C ASP A 18 0.74 6.54 -9.86
N PRO A 19 1.75 5.70 -10.16
CA PRO A 19 2.72 6.01 -11.20
C PRO A 19 2.09 5.90 -12.59
N GLN A 20 2.36 6.88 -13.44
CA GLN A 20 1.99 6.85 -14.84
C GLN A 20 2.99 6.01 -15.66
N PRO A 21 2.59 5.45 -16.81
CA PRO A 21 3.49 4.65 -17.65
C PRO A 21 4.79 5.32 -18.08
N SER A 22 4.79 6.66 -18.19
CA SER A 22 5.95 7.47 -18.56
C SER A 22 6.83 7.87 -17.38
N ASP A 23 6.39 7.60 -16.15
CA ASP A 23 7.11 8.02 -14.95
C ASP A 23 8.41 7.22 -14.77
N PRO A 24 9.44 7.83 -14.18
CA PRO A 24 10.68 7.13 -13.89
C PRO A 24 10.45 5.99 -12.91
N VAL A 25 11.14 4.87 -13.15
CA VAL A 25 11.18 3.75 -12.21
C VAL A 25 11.85 4.20 -10.91
N VAL A 26 11.19 3.94 -9.77
CA VAL A 26 11.73 4.25 -8.44
C VAL A 26 11.66 3.04 -7.52
N ASP A 27 12.62 2.97 -6.60
CA ASP A 27 12.56 2.07 -5.45
C ASP A 27 11.67 2.67 -4.36
N LEU A 28 10.92 1.82 -3.66
CA LEU A 28 9.98 2.22 -2.63
C LEU A 28 10.37 1.66 -1.26
N LEU A 29 10.55 2.55 -0.29
CA LEU A 29 10.68 2.22 1.13
C LEU A 29 9.44 2.70 1.87
N LEU A 30 8.62 1.75 2.33
CA LEU A 30 7.39 1.99 3.07
C LEU A 30 7.67 1.79 4.56
N ILE A 31 7.49 2.82 5.38
CA ILE A 31 7.74 2.76 6.83
C ILE A 31 6.44 2.95 7.60
N ALA A 32 5.99 1.89 8.26
CA ALA A 32 4.73 1.85 8.97
C ALA A 32 4.92 1.73 10.49
N GLY A 33 4.06 2.42 11.23
CA GLY A 33 3.91 2.27 12.68
C GLY A 33 2.44 2.09 13.05
N GLY A 34 2.12 1.06 13.84
CA GLY A 34 0.75 0.78 14.29
C GLY A 34 -0.24 0.70 13.13
N VAL A 35 -1.34 1.45 13.20
CA VAL A 35 -2.38 1.49 12.15
C VAL A 35 -1.96 2.27 10.89
N GLY A 36 -0.84 2.99 10.93
CA GLY A 36 -0.25 3.66 9.76
C GLY A 36 0.16 2.69 8.64
N ILE A 37 0.17 1.39 8.94
CA ILE A 37 0.34 0.33 7.94
C ILE A 37 -0.80 0.29 6.89
N ASN A 38 -2.01 0.78 7.20
CA ASN A 38 -3.17 0.57 6.32
C ASN A 38 -2.99 1.16 4.90
N PRO A 39 -2.59 2.44 4.73
CA PRO A 39 -2.34 2.98 3.39
C PRO A 39 -1.12 2.32 2.73
N LEU A 40 -0.07 2.03 3.50
CA LEU A 40 1.18 1.45 2.99
C LEU A 40 1.00 0.01 2.51
N TYR A 41 0.17 -0.77 3.18
CA TYR A 41 -0.19 -2.12 2.75
C TYR A 41 -0.97 -2.08 1.44
N SER A 42 -1.87 -1.10 1.29
CA SER A 42 -2.58 -0.88 0.01
C SER A 42 -1.61 -0.54 -1.13
N ILE A 43 -0.60 0.30 -0.87
CA ILE A 43 0.46 0.62 -1.84
C ILE A 43 1.31 -0.61 -2.17
N LEU A 44 1.70 -1.41 -1.17
CA LEU A 44 2.48 -2.65 -1.38
C LEU A 44 1.74 -3.65 -2.27
N LEU A 45 0.42 -3.81 -2.09
CA LEU A 45 -0.39 -4.65 -2.95
C LEU A 45 -0.48 -4.08 -4.37
N HIS A 46 -0.64 -2.76 -4.51
CA HIS A 46 -0.65 -2.11 -5.81
C HIS A 46 0.67 -2.30 -6.57
N THR A 47 1.82 -2.18 -5.90
CA THR A 47 3.13 -2.40 -6.55
C THR A 47 3.31 -3.86 -6.96
N ALA A 48 2.86 -4.81 -6.14
CA ALA A 48 2.84 -6.23 -6.51
C ALA A 48 1.96 -6.50 -7.73
N ASP A 49 0.80 -5.85 -7.82
CA ASP A 49 -0.10 -5.98 -8.97
C ASP A 49 0.50 -5.38 -10.25
N LEU A 50 1.20 -4.24 -10.16
CA LEU A 50 1.92 -3.65 -11.29
C LEU A 50 3.00 -4.60 -11.83
N LEU A 51 3.77 -5.25 -10.94
CA LEU A 51 4.78 -6.25 -11.32
C LEU A 51 4.18 -7.46 -12.04
N ARG A 52 3.00 -7.93 -11.59
CA ARG A 52 2.29 -9.07 -12.19
C ARG A 52 1.70 -8.76 -13.56
N HIS A 53 1.38 -7.50 -13.85
CA HIS A 53 0.74 -7.07 -15.10
C HIS A 53 1.70 -6.31 -16.03
N THR A 54 2.97 -6.73 -16.09
CA THR A 54 4.03 -6.13 -16.92
C THR A 54 3.83 -6.29 -18.44
N HIS A 55 2.76 -6.95 -18.89
CA HIS A 55 2.38 -7.02 -20.30
C HIS A 55 1.62 -5.75 -20.74
N GLY A 56 2.27 -4.92 -21.55
CA GLY A 56 1.75 -3.65 -22.08
C GLY A 56 2.51 -2.44 -21.54
N HIS A 57 2.26 -1.26 -22.11
CA HIS A 57 2.86 0.03 -21.72
C HIS A 57 2.45 0.45 -20.29
N LYS A 58 2.83 -0.33 -19.28
CA LYS A 58 2.53 -0.12 -17.86
C LYS A 58 3.82 0.12 -17.09
N TYR A 59 3.71 0.95 -16.07
CA TYR A 59 4.80 1.23 -15.15
C TYR A 59 5.28 -0.06 -14.47
N THR A 60 6.61 -0.26 -14.42
CA THR A 60 7.23 -1.36 -13.67
C THR A 60 7.95 -0.75 -12.45
N PRO A 61 7.49 -1.01 -11.21
CA PRO A 61 8.14 -0.47 -10.03
C PRO A 61 9.52 -1.12 -9.80
N GLY A 62 10.41 -0.37 -9.13
CA GLY A 62 11.67 -0.90 -8.65
C GLY A 62 11.51 -1.82 -7.43
N HIS A 63 12.56 -1.92 -6.62
CA HIS A 63 12.53 -2.68 -5.38
C HIS A 63 11.57 -2.03 -4.38
N THR A 64 10.65 -2.83 -3.81
CA THR A 64 9.73 -2.38 -2.77
C THR A 64 10.04 -3.06 -1.44
N HIS A 65 10.24 -2.28 -0.38
CA HIS A 65 10.50 -2.76 0.98
C HIS A 65 9.50 -2.16 1.97
N LEU A 66 9.01 -3.00 2.88
CA LEU A 66 8.13 -2.59 3.97
C LEU A 66 8.83 -2.81 5.32
N CYS A 67 9.03 -1.72 6.06
CA CYS A 67 9.45 -1.73 7.45
C CYS A 67 8.24 -1.44 8.33
N TYR A 68 7.75 -2.44 9.06
CA TYR A 68 6.58 -2.29 9.91
C TYR A 68 6.91 -2.52 11.40
N SER A 69 6.52 -1.55 12.23
CA SER A 69 6.67 -1.61 13.68
C SER A 69 5.33 -1.52 14.41
N ALA A 70 5.21 -2.25 15.52
CA ALA A 70 4.14 -2.14 16.49
C ALA A 70 4.74 -2.31 17.90
N LYS A 71 3.96 -1.99 18.93
CA LYS A 71 4.42 -2.06 20.33
C LYS A 71 4.92 -3.46 20.71
N ASN A 72 4.29 -4.49 20.16
CA ASN A 72 4.67 -5.88 20.33
C ASN A 72 4.19 -6.68 19.11
N THR A 73 4.60 -7.95 19.05
CA THR A 73 4.28 -8.82 17.92
C THR A 73 2.80 -9.17 17.79
N LYS A 74 1.99 -9.06 18.85
CA LYS A 74 0.55 -9.35 18.79
C LYS A 74 -0.25 -8.23 18.13
N GLU A 75 0.31 -7.02 18.10
CA GLU A 75 -0.30 -5.84 17.49
C GLU A 75 0.10 -5.63 16.03
N LEU A 76 0.99 -6.49 15.50
CA LEU A 76 1.34 -6.47 14.08
C LEU A 76 0.15 -6.99 13.25
N LEU A 77 -0.42 -6.11 12.45
CA LEU A 77 -1.48 -6.40 11.49
C LEU A 77 -0.93 -7.07 10.23
N PHE A 78 -1.78 -7.81 9.50
CA PHE A 78 -1.45 -8.46 8.21
C PHE A 78 -0.29 -9.47 8.27
N LYS A 79 -0.09 -10.09 9.43
CA LYS A 79 0.82 -11.22 9.64
C LYS A 79 0.34 -12.51 9.03
#